data_AF-A0A5P8Z7F1-F1
#
_entry.id   AF-A0A5P8Z7F1-F1
#
_cell.length_a   1.000
_cell.length_b   1.000
_cell.length_c   1.000
_cell.angle_alpha   90.00
_cell.angle_beta   90.00
_cell.angle_gamma   90.00
#
_symmetry.space_group_name_H-M   'P 1'
#
loop_
_entity.id
_entity.type
_entity.pdbx_description
1 polymer ?
#
loop_
_entity_poly.entity_id
_entity_poly.type
_entity_poly.pdbx_seq_one_letter_code
_entity_poly.pdbx_strand_id
1 'polypeptide(L)'
;MGIYHTKKCLLMDENDFSREGFDPALEIDDLAAEAESRLTDLAGDEEYGPIVEFLGLVSERYDTAYFEPSEFDPEHLKDDWRSTLNAVVSGFGSLDEAEAERFADSEDINELKQQSKIKLREAVEADDFHTAYGIIHDLLNLDESGIPGVMRDIELTCGGNDAAYDVRNEKYARGTRLIAEFAVAWP
;
A
#
# COMPACT_ATOMS: atom_id res chain seq x y z
N MET A 1 16.50 -20.71 14.74
CA MET A 1 15.11 -20.75 14.24
C MET A 1 14.97 -19.50 13.39
N GLY A 2 14.51 -19.62 12.14
CA GLY A 2 14.23 -18.42 11.34
C GLY A 2 12.95 -17.78 11.84
N ILE A 3 12.95 -16.46 12.01
CA ILE A 3 11.75 -15.68 12.33
C ILE A 3 10.93 -15.61 11.05
N TYR A 4 9.68 -16.06 11.08
CA TYR A 4 8.75 -15.84 9.98
C TYR A 4 8.22 -14.42 10.10
N HIS A 5 8.39 -13.64 9.05
CA HIS A 5 7.87 -12.28 8.96
C HIS A 5 7.16 -12.06 7.64
N THR A 6 6.21 -11.13 7.63
CA THR A 6 5.56 -10.62 6.43
C THR A 6 5.66 -9.12 6.38
N LYS A 7 5.57 -8.57 5.17
CA LYS A 7 5.62 -7.14 4.88
C LYS A 7 4.24 -6.65 4.49
N LYS A 8 3.85 -5.54 5.08
CA LYS A 8 2.55 -4.96 4.83
C LYS A 8 2.72 -3.49 4.49
N CYS A 9 1.94 -3.01 3.52
CA CYS A 9 1.90 -1.59 3.17
C CYS A 9 0.58 -0.97 3.62
N LEU A 10 0.64 0.22 4.19
CA LEU A 10 -0.53 1.03 4.50
C LEU A 10 -0.55 2.24 3.58
N LEU A 11 -1.60 2.36 2.77
CA LEU A 11 -1.95 3.60 2.09
C LEU A 11 -2.65 4.50 3.11
N MET A 12 -2.04 5.65 3.38
CA MET A 12 -2.49 6.65 4.34
C MET A 12 -2.58 8.02 3.66
N ASP A 13 -3.06 9.03 4.38
CA ASP A 13 -3.10 10.41 3.90
C ASP A 13 -2.74 11.38 5.02
N GLU A 14 -1.94 12.40 4.70
CA GLU A 14 -1.54 13.43 5.66
C GLU A 14 -2.74 14.18 6.27
N ASN A 15 -3.85 14.27 5.53
CA ASN A 15 -5.09 14.88 6.05
C ASN A 15 -5.67 14.14 7.26
N ASP A 16 -5.32 12.87 7.45
CA ASP A 16 -5.87 12.06 8.53
C ASP A 16 -5.11 12.20 9.86
N PHE A 17 -3.93 12.80 9.86
CA PHE A 17 -3.07 12.88 11.06
C PHE A 17 -3.46 14.03 11.99
N SER A 18 -4.09 15.07 11.47
CA SER A 18 -4.48 16.23 12.26
C SER A 18 -6.00 16.35 12.37
N ARG A 19 -6.50 16.67 13.57
CA ARG A 19 -7.92 17.00 13.81
C ARG A 19 -8.38 18.24 13.04
N GLU A 20 -7.44 19.10 12.63
CA GLU A 20 -7.70 20.33 11.88
C GLU A 20 -7.53 20.13 10.36
N GLY A 21 -7.15 18.93 9.91
CA GLY A 21 -6.86 18.58 8.51
C GLY A 21 -5.38 18.72 8.14
N PHE A 22 -5.08 18.78 6.84
CA PHE A 22 -3.71 18.90 6.33
C PHE A 22 -2.91 20.08 6.92
N ASP A 23 -1.72 19.79 7.44
CA ASP A 23 -0.74 20.78 7.87
C ASP A 23 0.47 20.79 6.90
N PRO A 24 0.64 21.83 6.06
CA PRO A 24 1.78 21.91 5.14
C PRO A 24 3.13 22.07 5.84
N ALA A 25 3.16 22.44 7.12
CA ALA A 25 4.39 22.61 7.89
C ALA A 25 4.94 21.31 8.45
N LEU A 26 4.14 20.23 8.47
CA LEU A 26 4.56 18.94 9.00
C LEU A 26 5.67 18.34 8.14
N GLU A 27 6.83 18.05 8.72
CA GLU A 27 7.97 17.49 7.99
C GLU A 27 7.85 15.96 7.85
N ILE A 28 8.67 15.34 7.00
CA ILE A 28 8.59 13.89 6.76
C ILE A 28 8.85 13.06 8.02
N ASP A 29 9.73 13.53 8.91
CA ASP A 29 10.03 12.86 10.18
C ASP A 29 8.80 12.88 11.11
N ASP A 30 8.02 13.97 11.10
CA ASP A 30 6.77 14.06 11.84
C ASP A 30 5.71 13.12 11.24
N LEU A 31 5.64 13.03 9.90
CA LEU A 31 4.76 12.08 9.21
C LEU A 31 5.11 10.63 9.55
N ALA A 32 6.40 10.32 9.72
CA ALA A 32 6.87 9.00 10.11
C ALA A 32 6.40 8.65 11.53
N ALA A 33 6.56 9.58 12.47
CA ALA A 33 6.09 9.40 13.84
C ALA A 33 4.56 9.19 13.93
N GLU A 34 3.78 9.94 13.15
CA GLU A 34 2.32 9.79 13.09
C GLU A 34 1.92 8.44 12.46
N ALA A 35 2.62 8.02 11.40
CA ALA A 35 2.38 6.73 10.75
C ALA A 35 2.69 5.55 11.69
N GLU A 36 3.80 5.62 12.42
CA GLU A 36 4.20 4.63 13.42
C GLU A 36 3.19 4.56 14.59
N SER A 37 2.74 5.72 15.09
CA SER A 37 1.71 5.77 16.13
C SER A 37 0.41 5.09 15.67
N ARG A 38 -0.02 5.35 14.44
CA ARG A 38 -1.23 4.75 13.88
C ARG A 38 -1.07 3.25 13.65
N LEU A 39 0.11 2.79 13.26
CA LEU A 39 0.42 1.37 13.14
C LEU A 39 0.30 0.67 14.50
N THR A 40 0.82 1.28 15.56
CA THR A 40 0.72 0.77 16.93
C THR A 40 -0.74 0.62 17.36
N ASP A 41 -1.57 1.63 17.08
CA ASP A 41 -3.01 1.58 17.35
C ASP A 41 -3.73 0.45 16.58
N LEU A 42 -3.29 0.16 15.34
CA LEU A 42 -3.84 -0.91 14.51
C LEU A 42 -3.37 -2.31 14.95
N ALA A 43 -2.12 -2.45 15.39
CA ALA A 43 -1.52 -3.72 15.79
C ALA A 43 -2.07 -4.25 17.13
N GLY A 44 -2.44 -3.35 18.04
CA GLY A 44 -2.98 -3.70 19.36
C GLY A 44 -1.89 -4.07 20.38
N ASP A 45 -2.26 -4.83 21.42
CA ASP A 45 -1.40 -5.10 22.58
C ASP A 45 -0.23 -6.06 22.25
N GLU A 46 1.00 -5.58 22.41
CA GLU A 46 2.24 -6.29 22.12
C GLU A 46 2.50 -7.50 23.04
N GLU A 47 1.89 -7.56 24.25
CA GLU A 47 2.27 -8.56 25.26
C GLU A 47 2.01 -10.01 24.81
N TYR A 48 1.07 -10.22 23.88
CA TYR A 48 0.71 -11.53 23.32
C TYR A 48 0.59 -11.52 21.79
N GLY A 49 0.99 -10.43 21.14
CA GLY A 49 0.85 -10.19 19.71
C GLY A 49 2.11 -10.48 18.89
N PRO A 50 2.05 -10.34 17.56
CA PRO A 50 3.25 -10.31 16.74
C PRO A 50 4.07 -9.06 17.03
N ILE A 51 5.37 -9.15 16.81
CA ILE A 51 6.26 -7.99 16.78
C ILE A 51 5.94 -7.23 15.49
N VAL A 52 5.57 -5.96 15.62
CA VAL A 52 5.31 -5.07 14.49
C VAL A 52 6.41 -4.01 14.47
N GLU A 53 7.09 -3.88 13.34
CA GLU A 53 8.22 -2.96 13.18
C GLU A 53 8.00 -2.06 11.98
N PHE A 54 7.99 -0.75 12.23
CA PHE A 54 7.89 0.26 11.18
C PHE A 54 9.21 0.33 10.40
N LEU A 55 9.16 0.23 9.08
CA LEU A 55 10.35 0.22 8.22
C LEU A 55 10.58 1.58 7.56
N GLY A 56 9.53 2.37 7.43
CA GLY A 56 9.58 3.66 6.77
C GLY A 56 8.27 4.01 6.07
N LEU A 57 8.29 5.17 5.42
CA LEU A 57 7.21 5.62 4.56
C LEU A 57 7.74 6.40 3.38
N VAL A 58 6.90 6.57 2.36
CA VAL A 58 7.11 7.53 1.27
C VAL A 58 5.96 8.52 1.25
N SER A 59 6.29 9.79 1.01
CA SER A 59 5.31 10.84 0.83
C SER A 59 5.18 11.23 -0.62
N GLU A 60 3.95 11.28 -1.13
CA GLU A 60 3.65 11.85 -2.44
C GLU A 60 3.97 13.35 -2.50
N ARG A 61 3.76 14.08 -1.39
CA ARG A 61 4.00 15.53 -1.33
C ARG A 61 5.47 15.86 -1.48
N TYR A 62 6.31 15.12 -0.77
CA TYR A 62 7.76 15.35 -0.74
C TYR A 62 8.51 14.57 -1.82
N ASP A 63 7.87 13.58 -2.43
CA ASP A 63 8.45 12.65 -3.39
C ASP A 63 9.76 12.04 -2.87
N THR A 64 9.77 11.68 -1.59
CA THR A 64 10.91 11.09 -0.90
C THR A 64 10.45 10.12 0.16
N ALA A 65 11.25 9.09 0.40
CA ALA A 65 11.06 8.18 1.52
C ALA A 65 11.86 8.58 2.75
N TYR A 66 11.29 8.21 3.90
CA TYR A 66 11.94 8.09 5.18
C TYR A 66 12.10 6.61 5.48
N PHE A 67 13.29 6.19 5.91
CA PHE A 67 13.58 4.81 6.30
C PHE A 67 14.01 4.74 7.76
N GLU A 68 13.35 3.88 8.52
CA GLU A 68 13.71 3.62 9.91
C GLU A 68 14.83 2.57 9.97
N PRO A 69 15.86 2.73 10.83
CA PRO A 69 16.82 1.68 11.08
C PRO A 69 16.12 0.44 11.67
N SER A 70 16.00 -0.63 10.87
CA SER A 70 15.26 -1.84 11.22
C SER A 70 16.10 -3.12 11.12
N GLU A 71 15.71 -4.17 11.84
CA GLU A 71 16.24 -5.52 11.62
C GLU A 71 15.77 -6.14 10.30
N PHE A 72 14.69 -5.61 9.71
CA PHE A 72 14.15 -6.09 8.45
C PHE A 72 14.30 -5.06 7.32
N ASP A 73 14.63 -5.52 6.12
CA ASP A 73 14.72 -4.64 4.96
C ASP A 73 13.32 -4.34 4.37
N PRO A 74 13.03 -3.11 3.93
CA PRO A 74 11.82 -2.80 3.18
C PRO A 74 11.86 -3.43 1.79
N GLU A 75 10.75 -4.04 1.36
CA GLU A 75 10.66 -4.70 0.05
C GLU A 75 9.93 -3.84 -0.99
N HIS A 76 8.90 -3.13 -0.56
CA HIS A 76 8.00 -2.40 -1.45
C HIS A 76 8.27 -0.90 -1.43
N LEU A 77 8.76 -0.37 -0.31
CA LEU A 77 9.18 1.02 -0.18
C LEU A 77 10.44 1.30 -1.01
N LYS A 78 10.42 2.40 -1.75
CA LYS A 78 11.52 2.91 -2.60
C LYS A 78 11.80 4.36 -2.25
N ASP A 79 12.86 4.92 -2.80
CA ASP A 79 13.32 6.28 -2.49
C ASP A 79 12.31 7.38 -2.84
N ASP A 80 11.39 7.13 -3.79
CA ASP A 80 10.42 8.11 -4.31
C ASP A 80 9.00 7.51 -4.47
N TRP A 81 8.00 8.38 -4.67
CA TRP A 81 6.59 7.99 -4.69
C TRP A 81 6.27 7.08 -5.87
N ARG A 82 6.72 7.45 -7.07
CA ARG A 82 6.44 6.71 -8.31
C ARG A 82 7.01 5.30 -8.22
N SER A 83 8.26 5.17 -7.80
CA SER A 83 8.95 3.88 -7.66
C SER A 83 8.27 2.99 -6.62
N THR A 84 7.84 3.57 -5.48
CA THR A 84 7.09 2.83 -4.46
C THR A 84 5.72 2.40 -4.97
N LEU A 85 5.01 3.29 -5.65
CA LEU A 85 3.71 2.99 -6.23
C LEU A 85 3.81 1.86 -7.25
N ASN A 86 4.82 1.88 -8.12
CA ASN A 86 5.08 0.79 -9.05
C ASN A 86 5.36 -0.53 -8.32
N ALA A 87 6.19 -0.51 -7.27
CA ALA A 87 6.50 -1.70 -6.47
C ALA A 87 5.27 -2.26 -5.75
N VAL A 88 4.41 -1.42 -5.20
CA VAL A 88 3.14 -1.82 -4.57
C VAL A 88 2.18 -2.42 -5.61
N VAL A 89 2.02 -1.76 -6.76
CA VAL A 89 1.08 -2.20 -7.79
C VAL A 89 1.53 -3.50 -8.47
N SER A 90 2.83 -3.66 -8.71
CA SER A 90 3.38 -4.91 -9.27
C SER A 90 3.51 -6.03 -8.23
N GLY A 91 3.74 -5.69 -6.96
CA GLY A 91 3.90 -6.65 -5.87
C GLY A 91 2.57 -7.23 -5.36
N PHE A 92 1.52 -6.41 -5.28
CA PHE A 92 0.22 -6.81 -4.73
C PHE A 92 -0.91 -6.88 -5.75
N GLY A 93 -0.74 -6.27 -6.93
CA GLY A 93 -1.71 -6.34 -8.02
C GLY A 93 -1.48 -7.52 -8.96
N SER A 94 -2.42 -7.73 -9.87
CA SER A 94 -2.36 -8.68 -10.98
C SER A 94 -1.84 -8.06 -12.29
N LEU A 95 -1.44 -6.78 -12.23
CA LEU A 95 -0.87 -6.07 -13.37
C LEU A 95 0.55 -6.54 -13.65
N ASP A 96 0.90 -6.61 -14.94
CA ASP A 96 2.30 -6.84 -15.31
C ASP A 96 3.15 -5.58 -15.05
N GLU A 97 4.48 -5.75 -15.03
CA GLU A 97 5.42 -4.66 -14.70
C GLU A 97 5.26 -3.44 -15.61
N ALA A 98 4.98 -3.64 -16.90
CA ALA A 98 4.80 -2.56 -17.87
C ALA A 98 3.46 -1.82 -17.68
N GLU A 99 2.44 -2.47 -17.15
CA GLU A 99 1.18 -1.84 -16.73
C GLU A 99 1.30 -1.11 -15.40
N ALA A 100 1.97 -1.71 -14.44
CA ALA A 100 2.26 -1.09 -13.15
C ALA A 100 3.06 0.20 -13.36
N GLU A 101 4.07 0.19 -14.23
CA GLU A 101 4.84 1.39 -14.58
C GLU A 101 3.95 2.44 -15.26
N ARG A 102 3.17 2.07 -16.27
CA ARG A 102 2.24 3.01 -16.93
C ARG A 102 1.23 3.61 -15.96
N PHE A 103 0.72 2.82 -15.01
CA PHE A 103 -0.17 3.30 -13.98
C PHE A 103 0.56 4.21 -12.99
N ALA A 104 1.79 3.91 -12.57
CA ALA A 104 2.54 4.81 -11.70
C ALA A 104 2.81 6.19 -12.35
N ASP A 105 2.83 6.25 -13.69
CA ASP A 105 3.09 7.48 -14.46
C ASP A 105 1.86 8.38 -14.60
N SER A 106 0.73 7.79 -14.96
CA SER A 106 -0.51 8.54 -15.24
C SER A 106 -1.48 8.51 -14.06
N GLU A 107 -1.42 7.41 -13.32
CA GLU A 107 -2.43 6.91 -12.40
C GLU A 107 -3.85 7.09 -12.97
N ASP A 108 -4.03 6.89 -14.28
CA ASP A 108 -5.33 7.00 -14.94
C ASP A 108 -6.16 5.75 -14.65
N ILE A 109 -6.99 5.86 -13.63
CA ILE A 109 -7.92 4.80 -13.18
C ILE A 109 -8.87 4.39 -14.31
N ASN A 110 -9.31 5.32 -15.16
CA ASN A 110 -10.27 5.00 -16.22
C ASN A 110 -9.60 4.23 -17.34
N GLU A 111 -8.40 4.65 -17.75
CA GLU A 111 -7.59 3.90 -18.71
C GLU A 111 -7.33 2.48 -18.21
N LEU A 112 -6.85 2.36 -16.97
CA LEU A 112 -6.57 1.07 -16.36
C LEU A 112 -7.81 0.16 -16.33
N LYS A 113 -8.96 0.69 -15.90
CA LYS A 113 -10.23 -0.06 -15.91
C LYS A 113 -10.61 -0.57 -17.30
N GLN A 114 -10.37 0.20 -18.36
CA GLN A 114 -10.67 -0.24 -19.71
C GLN A 114 -9.71 -1.36 -20.15
N GLN A 115 -8.41 -1.21 -19.86
CA GLN A 115 -7.40 -2.23 -20.15
C GLN A 115 -7.68 -3.53 -19.40
N SER A 116 -7.95 -3.47 -18.10
CA SER A 116 -8.33 -4.62 -17.27
C SER A 116 -9.59 -5.32 -17.77
N LYS A 117 -10.60 -4.59 -18.29
CA LYS A 117 -11.79 -5.20 -18.89
C LYS A 117 -11.49 -5.97 -20.18
N ILE A 118 -10.55 -5.48 -20.99
CA ILE A 118 -10.10 -6.18 -22.19
C ILE A 118 -9.38 -7.47 -21.78
N LYS A 119 -8.41 -7.38 -20.87
CA LYS A 119 -7.67 -8.54 -20.35
C LYS A 119 -8.58 -9.57 -19.67
N LEU A 120 -9.58 -9.13 -18.91
CA LEU A 120 -10.55 -10.03 -18.29
C LEU A 120 -11.32 -10.83 -19.35
N ARG A 121 -11.71 -10.19 -20.45
CA ARG A 121 -12.37 -10.89 -21.57
C ARG A 121 -11.45 -11.93 -22.19
N GLU A 122 -10.20 -11.56 -22.46
CA GLU A 122 -9.19 -12.46 -23.03
C GLU A 122 -8.92 -13.67 -22.12
N ALA A 123 -8.79 -13.44 -20.81
CA ALA A 123 -8.60 -14.51 -19.82
C ALA A 123 -9.79 -15.47 -19.78
N VAL A 124 -11.03 -14.95 -19.81
CA VAL A 124 -12.25 -15.77 -19.86
C VAL A 124 -12.36 -16.54 -21.17
N GLU A 125 -12.01 -15.94 -22.30
CA GLU A 125 -12.00 -16.61 -23.61
C GLU A 125 -10.94 -17.72 -23.70
N ALA A 126 -9.86 -17.60 -22.92
CA ALA A 126 -8.77 -18.58 -22.82
C ALA A 126 -8.96 -19.63 -21.70
N ASP A 127 -10.09 -19.62 -20.99
CA ASP A 127 -10.34 -20.45 -19.79
C ASP A 127 -9.30 -20.26 -18.66
N ASP A 128 -8.61 -19.12 -18.61
CA ASP A 128 -7.68 -18.75 -17.54
C ASP A 128 -8.40 -18.02 -16.40
N PHE A 129 -9.12 -18.82 -15.60
CA PHE A 129 -9.92 -18.29 -14.49
C PHE A 129 -9.08 -17.75 -13.33
N HIS A 130 -7.81 -18.15 -13.21
CA HIS A 130 -6.93 -17.63 -12.17
C HIS A 130 -6.59 -16.16 -12.44
N THR A 131 -6.16 -15.86 -13.66
CA THR A 131 -5.92 -14.48 -14.10
C THR A 131 -7.20 -13.65 -14.07
N ALA A 132 -8.33 -14.21 -14.54
CA ALA A 132 -9.61 -13.52 -14.50
C ALA A 132 -10.03 -13.12 -13.07
N TYR A 133 -9.81 -14.00 -12.09
CA TYR A 133 -10.09 -13.72 -10.69
C TYR A 133 -9.21 -12.59 -10.14
N GLY A 134 -7.90 -12.62 -10.42
CA GLY A 134 -6.98 -11.55 -10.01
C GLY A 134 -7.39 -10.17 -10.56
N ILE A 135 -7.75 -10.11 -11.84
CA ILE A 135 -8.20 -8.86 -12.48
C ILE A 135 -9.50 -8.34 -11.85
N ILE A 136 -10.45 -9.22 -11.53
CA ILE A 136 -11.69 -8.81 -10.87
C ILE A 136 -11.39 -8.25 -9.48
N HIS A 137 -10.50 -8.89 -8.73
CA HIS A 137 -10.08 -8.43 -7.41
C HIS A 137 -9.44 -7.04 -7.48
N ASP A 138 -8.53 -6.83 -8.42
CA ASP A 138 -7.90 -5.52 -8.63
C ASP A 138 -8.89 -4.43 -9.02
N LEU A 139 -9.87 -4.76 -9.88
CA LEU A 139 -10.90 -3.80 -10.27
C LEU A 139 -11.77 -3.37 -9.08
N LEU A 140 -12.10 -4.29 -8.17
CA LEU A 140 -12.83 -3.98 -6.94
C LEU A 140 -12.00 -3.09 -6.02
N ASN A 141 -10.73 -3.45 -5.81
CA ASN A 141 -9.80 -2.67 -5.00
C ASN A 141 -9.57 -1.27 -5.57
N LEU A 142 -9.41 -1.15 -6.89
CA LEU A 142 -9.22 0.13 -7.58
C LEU A 142 -10.42 1.08 -7.40
N ASP A 143 -11.65 0.54 -7.35
CA ASP A 143 -12.84 1.32 -7.04
C ASP A 143 -12.86 1.80 -5.58
N GLU A 144 -12.22 1.08 -4.67
CA GLU A 144 -12.23 1.33 -3.23
C GLU A 144 -11.03 2.15 -2.74
N SER A 145 -9.83 1.96 -3.27
CA SER A 145 -8.62 2.67 -2.83
C SER A 145 -8.03 3.61 -3.90
N GLY A 146 -8.42 3.44 -5.16
CA GLY A 146 -7.81 4.17 -6.28
C GLY A 146 -6.41 3.65 -6.66
N ILE A 147 -5.93 2.57 -6.03
CA ILE A 147 -4.67 1.91 -6.35
C ILE A 147 -4.92 0.38 -6.51
N PRO A 148 -4.50 -0.25 -7.61
CA PRO A 148 -4.63 -1.70 -7.78
C PRO A 148 -3.87 -2.48 -6.68
N GLY A 149 -4.39 -3.64 -6.28
CA GLY A 149 -3.76 -4.46 -5.24
C GLY A 149 -3.89 -3.95 -3.80
N VAL A 150 -4.38 -2.72 -3.59
CA VAL A 150 -4.59 -2.15 -2.24
C VAL A 150 -6.00 -2.45 -1.74
N MET A 151 -6.11 -3.34 -0.76
CA MET A 151 -7.36 -3.82 -0.14
C MET A 151 -7.90 -2.86 0.92
N ARG A 152 -9.06 -3.15 1.52
CA ARG A 152 -9.59 -2.33 2.62
C ARG A 152 -8.97 -2.67 3.97
N ASP A 153 -8.95 -1.69 4.86
CA ASP A 153 -8.56 -1.83 6.27
C ASP A 153 -9.28 -2.95 7.03
N ILE A 154 -10.55 -3.26 6.71
CA ILE A 154 -11.30 -4.35 7.36
C ILE A 154 -10.69 -5.74 7.10
N GLU A 155 -9.84 -5.86 6.08
CA GLU A 155 -9.12 -7.08 5.72
C GLU A 155 -7.68 -7.11 6.29
N LEU A 156 -7.28 -6.04 6.99
CA LEU A 156 -5.99 -5.96 7.66
C LEU A 156 -5.91 -7.01 8.75
N THR A 157 -4.92 -7.89 8.63
CA THR A 157 -4.58 -8.85 9.68
C THR A 157 -3.07 -8.87 9.88
N CYS A 158 -2.63 -9.09 11.11
CA CYS A 158 -1.22 -9.30 11.42
C CYS A 158 -0.69 -10.67 10.95
N GLY A 159 -1.50 -11.46 10.25
CA GLY A 159 -1.12 -12.74 9.66
C GLY A 159 -1.14 -12.72 8.13
N GLY A 160 -1.01 -13.91 7.55
CA GLY A 160 -1.13 -14.12 6.11
C GLY A 160 0.15 -13.80 5.33
N ASN A 161 -0.03 -13.47 4.04
CA ASN A 161 1.04 -13.10 3.11
C ASN A 161 1.21 -11.57 3.08
N ASP A 162 2.20 -11.11 2.35
CA ASP A 162 2.41 -9.68 2.11
C ASP A 162 1.19 -9.07 1.41
N ALA A 163 0.84 -7.85 1.80
CA ALA A 163 -0.37 -7.18 1.34
C ALA A 163 -0.33 -5.67 1.55
N ALA A 164 -1.06 -4.92 0.72
CA ALA A 164 -1.31 -3.50 0.91
C ALA A 164 -2.77 -3.24 1.31
N TYR A 165 -2.96 -2.25 2.20
CA TYR A 165 -4.27 -1.88 2.74
C TYR A 165 -4.47 -0.37 2.71
N ASP A 166 -5.66 0.07 2.33
CA ASP A 166 -6.12 1.45 2.42
C ASP A 166 -6.72 1.67 3.80
N VAL A 167 -6.02 2.46 4.61
CA VAL A 167 -6.42 2.84 5.96
C VAL A 167 -6.81 4.30 6.07
N ARG A 168 -7.00 5.00 4.93
CA ARG A 168 -7.44 6.39 4.92
C ARG A 168 -8.86 6.52 5.41
N ASN A 169 -9.17 7.60 6.11
CA ASN A 169 -10.54 7.85 6.55
C ASN A 169 -11.44 8.25 5.37
N GLU A 170 -10.88 8.95 4.39
CA GLU A 170 -11.57 9.39 3.17
C GLU A 170 -10.65 9.34 1.94
N LYS A 171 -11.26 9.41 0.76
CA LYS A 171 -10.53 9.53 -0.51
C LYS A 171 -10.20 10.98 -0.80
N TYR A 172 -9.13 11.46 -0.20
CA TYR A 172 -8.60 12.79 -0.51
C TYR A 172 -8.04 12.86 -1.94
N ALA A 173 -7.88 14.10 -2.41
CA ALA A 173 -7.20 14.34 -3.67
C ALA A 173 -5.71 13.95 -3.57
N ARG A 174 -5.07 13.77 -4.72
CA ARG A 174 -3.63 13.53 -4.80
C ARG A 174 -2.81 14.68 -4.20
N GLY A 175 -1.57 14.35 -3.82
CA GLY A 175 -0.54 15.27 -3.36
C GLY A 175 -0.28 15.21 -1.86
N THR A 176 -1.01 14.36 -1.13
CA THR A 176 -0.90 14.18 0.33
C THR A 176 -0.95 12.71 0.74
N ARG A 177 -0.84 11.78 -0.22
CA ARG A 177 -0.86 10.35 0.08
C ARG A 177 0.49 9.90 0.63
N LEU A 178 0.42 8.89 1.48
CA LEU A 178 1.57 8.23 2.06
C LEU A 178 1.45 6.72 1.84
N ILE A 179 2.58 6.06 1.64
CA ILE A 179 2.65 4.60 1.75
C ILE A 179 3.68 4.28 2.83
N ALA A 180 3.22 3.70 3.93
CA ALA A 180 4.06 3.17 4.99
C ALA A 180 4.28 1.68 4.79
N GLU A 181 5.48 1.17 5.07
CA GLU A 181 5.76 -0.27 5.09
C GLU A 181 6.14 -0.71 6.51
N PHE A 182 5.61 -1.85 6.93
CA PHE A 182 5.91 -2.46 8.22
C PHE A 182 6.15 -3.96 8.10
N ALA A 183 7.00 -4.47 8.98
CA ALA A 183 7.22 -5.90 9.15
C ALA A 183 6.34 -6.42 10.29
N VAL A 184 5.79 -7.62 10.10
CA VAL A 184 5.07 -8.35 11.15
C VAL A 184 5.76 -9.68 11.37
N ALA A 185 6.37 -9.85 12.53
CA ALA A 185 7.13 -11.03 12.91
C ALA A 185 6.45 -11.81 14.04
N TRP A 186 6.30 -13.10 13.84
CA TRP A 186 5.77 -14.00 14.87
C TRP A 186 6.94 -14.75 15.55
N PRO A 187 7.13 -14.61 16.87
CA PRO A 187 8.21 -15.27 17.61
C PRO A 187 8.08 -16.81 17.70
#